data_AF-A0A5E5PB57-F1
#
_entry.id   AF-A0A5E5PB57-F1
#
_cell.length_a   1.000
_cell.length_b   1.000
_cell.length_c   1.000
_cell.angle_alpha   90.00
_cell.angle_beta   90.00
_cell.angle_gamma   90.00
#
_symmetry.space_group_name_H-M   'P 1'
#
loop_
_entity.id
_entity.type
_entity.pdbx_description
1 polymer ?
#
loop_
_entity_poly.entity_id
_entity_poly.type
_entity_poly.pdbx_seq_one_letter_code
_entity_poly.pdbx_strand_id
1 'polypeptide(L)'
;MLTGEFPSAWRDVLAAPSPALPVTPTLPLSLPSEVIRQRPDVRAAERRLASATAGIGVAEAARFPHFSIPVSLGTTASLIHDLFSGASLAWSVALIGGQTLYDGGRAGAGVTAAQADAEAARLAYERDVRLALRDVEDALTGLHSEREQQAALRAAVDDSQQAVERTTRLYQRGLSGYLPVLIAQRAANRARDALALSRGAEVLSAIALYKALGAGWSDGSQTDSSHSAEVGGRDG
;
A
#
# COMPACT_ATOMS: atom_id res chain seq x y z
N MET A 1 -1.90 28.20 -19.92
CA MET A 1 -3.16 28.45 -20.64
C MET A 1 -3.67 29.81 -20.21
N LEU A 2 -3.87 30.72 -21.16
CA LEU A 2 -4.43 32.05 -20.92
C LEU A 2 -5.91 31.96 -21.30
N THR A 3 -6.76 31.54 -20.37
CA THR A 3 -8.20 31.69 -20.51
C THR A 3 -8.48 33.20 -20.56
N GLY A 4 -8.99 33.71 -21.68
CA GLY A 4 -9.15 35.14 -21.97
C GLY A 4 -10.17 35.88 -21.10
N GLU A 5 -10.34 35.46 -19.85
CA GLU A 5 -11.26 36.04 -18.88
C GLU A 5 -10.51 36.91 -17.88
N PHE A 6 -11.16 37.98 -17.42
CA PHE A 6 -10.61 38.82 -16.35
C PHE A 6 -10.45 38.00 -15.06
N PRO A 7 -9.36 38.18 -14.28
CA PRO A 7 -9.15 37.48 -13.01
C PRO A 7 -10.30 37.60 -12.01
N SER A 8 -11.18 38.60 -12.17
CA SER A 8 -12.38 38.77 -11.36
C SER A 8 -13.43 37.68 -11.55
N ALA A 9 -13.52 37.05 -12.74
CA ALA A 9 -14.48 35.98 -13.01
C ALA A 9 -14.26 34.73 -12.14
N TRP A 10 -13.04 34.57 -11.63
CA TRP A 10 -12.65 33.45 -10.78
C TRP A 10 -12.85 33.75 -9.30
N ARG A 11 -13.18 35.01 -8.93
CA ARG A 11 -13.41 35.39 -7.53
C ARG A 11 -14.61 34.66 -6.93
N ASP A 12 -15.68 34.46 -7.70
CA ASP A 12 -16.88 33.78 -7.19
C ASP A 12 -16.64 32.29 -6.96
N VAL A 13 -15.84 31.66 -7.82
CA VAL A 13 -15.42 30.26 -7.67
C VAL A 13 -14.46 30.08 -6.49
N LEU A 14 -13.52 31.02 -6.29
CA LEU A 14 -12.58 31.02 -5.17
C LEU A 14 -13.20 31.49 -3.84
N ALA A 15 -14.33 32.21 -3.88
CA ALA A 15 -15.07 32.64 -2.70
C ALA A 15 -15.94 31.52 -2.11
N ALA A 16 -16.21 30.46 -2.88
CA ALA A 16 -16.86 29.28 -2.35
C ALA A 16 -15.96 28.64 -1.26
N PRO A 17 -16.48 28.39 -0.05
CA PRO A 17 -15.70 27.78 1.02
C PRO A 17 -15.20 26.41 0.56
N SER A 18 -13.87 26.28 0.44
CA SER A 18 -13.24 25.01 0.12
C SER A 18 -13.51 24.02 1.26
N PRO A 19 -13.83 22.75 0.98
CA PRO A 19 -14.02 21.75 2.03
C PRO A 19 -12.80 21.74 2.96
N ALA A 20 -13.07 21.70 4.28
CA ALA A 20 -12.02 21.67 5.28
C ALA A 20 -11.06 20.50 4.97
N LEU A 21 -9.76 20.78 5.05
CA LEU A 21 -8.74 19.74 4.90
C LEU A 21 -9.05 18.61 5.90
N PRO A 22 -9.00 17.34 5.47
CA PRO A 22 -9.29 16.22 6.36
C PRO A 22 -8.40 16.31 7.60
N VAL A 23 -9.02 16.32 8.78
CA VAL A 23 -8.31 16.36 10.05
C VAL A 23 -7.43 15.12 10.13
N THR A 24 -6.13 15.33 10.36
CA THR A 24 -5.15 14.26 10.51
C THR A 24 -5.66 13.24 11.54
N PRO A 25 -5.98 11.99 11.15
CA PRO A 25 -6.45 11.00 12.10
C PRO A 25 -5.40 10.76 13.18
N THR A 26 -5.87 10.50 14.41
CA THR A 26 -5.00 10.16 15.54
C THR A 26 -4.17 8.94 15.16
N LEU A 27 -2.85 9.11 15.11
CA LEU A 27 -1.92 8.06 14.69
C LEU A 27 -2.08 6.85 15.63
N PRO A 28 -2.25 5.63 15.09
CA PRO A 28 -2.21 4.43 15.93
C PRO A 28 -0.81 4.33 16.56
N LEU A 29 -0.76 4.25 17.89
CA LEU A 29 0.45 4.09 18.71
C LEU A 29 1.09 2.68 18.57
N SER A 30 0.80 1.96 17.49
CA SER A 30 1.36 0.63 17.25
C SER A 30 2.81 0.73 16.80
N LEU A 31 3.65 -0.16 17.33
CA LEU A 31 5.06 -0.28 16.93
C LEU A 31 5.18 -0.45 15.40
N PRO A 32 6.11 0.27 14.73
CA PRO A 32 6.27 0.19 13.27
C PRO A 32 6.43 -1.24 12.73
N SER A 33 7.03 -2.14 13.51
CA SER A 33 7.25 -3.54 13.14
C SER A 33 5.96 -4.34 12.95
N GLU A 34 4.95 -4.15 13.79
CA GLU A 34 3.68 -4.87 13.69
C GLU A 34 2.86 -4.36 12.51
N VAL A 35 2.95 -3.06 12.24
CA VAL A 35 2.22 -2.40 11.16
C VAL A 35 2.77 -2.79 9.79
N ILE A 36 4.10 -2.87 9.63
CA ILE A 36 4.73 -3.28 8.38
C ILE A 36 4.30 -4.72 7.98
N ARG A 37 4.09 -5.61 8.97
CA ARG A 37 3.61 -6.98 8.75
C ARG A 37 2.20 -7.06 8.16
N GLN A 38 1.40 -6.02 8.33
CA GLN A 38 0.04 -5.96 7.79
C GLN A 38 0.01 -5.44 6.35
N ARG A 39 1.10 -4.87 5.83
CA ARG A 39 1.13 -4.36 4.45
C ARG A 39 1.01 -5.50 3.42
N PRO A 40 0.19 -5.32 2.37
CA PRO A 40 -0.05 -6.35 1.36
C PRO A 40 1.16 -6.62 0.46
N ASP A 41 2.02 -5.64 0.23
CA ASP A 41 3.27 -5.79 -0.54
C ASP A 41 4.27 -6.71 0.18
N VAL A 42 4.48 -6.48 1.48
CA VAL A 42 5.34 -7.32 2.33
C VAL A 42 4.79 -8.74 2.44
N ARG A 43 3.47 -8.89 2.64
CA ARG A 43 2.80 -10.22 2.65
C ARG A 43 2.95 -10.94 1.32
N ALA A 44 2.80 -10.24 0.19
CA ALA A 44 3.01 -10.84 -1.13
C ALA A 44 4.47 -11.31 -1.31
N ALA A 45 5.45 -10.53 -0.85
CA ALA A 45 6.85 -10.92 -0.89
C ALA A 45 7.15 -12.14 0.01
N GLU A 46 6.58 -12.18 1.21
CA GLU A 46 6.68 -13.34 2.12
C GLU A 46 6.10 -14.62 1.48
N ARG A 47 4.94 -14.52 0.83
CA ARG A 47 4.33 -15.67 0.11
C ARG A 47 5.19 -16.13 -1.07
N ARG A 48 5.83 -15.21 -1.79
CA ARG A 48 6.79 -15.55 -2.86
C ARG A 48 8.02 -16.28 -2.30
N LEU A 49 8.57 -15.80 -1.19
CA LEU A 49 9.67 -16.47 -0.49
C LEU A 49 9.25 -17.89 -0.06
N ALA A 50 8.09 -18.04 0.59
CA ALA A 50 7.57 -19.34 0.98
C ALA A 50 7.40 -20.30 -0.22
N SER A 51 6.90 -19.81 -1.35
CA SER A 51 6.79 -20.58 -2.60
C SER A 51 8.16 -21.00 -3.14
N ALA A 52 9.15 -20.11 -3.13
CA ALA A 52 10.49 -20.41 -3.62
C ALA A 52 11.20 -21.43 -2.71
N THR A 53 11.05 -21.29 -1.39
CA THR A 53 11.56 -22.27 -0.41
C THR A 53 10.91 -23.64 -0.59
N ALA A 54 9.60 -23.71 -0.85
CA ALA A 54 8.93 -24.97 -1.19
C ALA A 54 9.48 -25.59 -2.48
N GLY A 55 9.87 -24.76 -3.46
CA GLY A 55 10.53 -25.19 -4.69
C GLY A 55 11.85 -25.95 -4.47
N ILE A 56 12.60 -25.63 -3.41
CA ILE A 56 13.80 -26.39 -3.02
C ILE A 56 13.42 -27.84 -2.68
N GLY A 57 12.33 -28.04 -1.91
CA GLY A 57 11.84 -29.37 -1.56
C GLY A 57 11.41 -30.17 -2.79
N VAL A 58 10.81 -29.52 -3.79
CA VAL A 58 10.46 -30.14 -5.07
C VAL A 58 11.71 -30.53 -5.86
N ALA A 59 12.74 -29.66 -5.90
CA ALA A 59 14.01 -29.97 -6.56
C ALA A 59 14.76 -31.11 -5.85
N GLU A 60 14.73 -31.14 -4.51
CA GLU A 60 15.34 -32.22 -3.72
C GLU A 60 14.60 -33.55 -3.94
N ALA A 61 13.27 -33.52 -4.04
CA ALA A 61 12.46 -34.70 -4.34
C ALA A 61 12.84 -35.35 -5.68
N ALA A 62 13.34 -34.58 -6.66
CA ALA A 62 13.81 -35.11 -7.94
C ALA A 62 15.05 -36.00 -7.83
N ARG A 63 15.75 -36.01 -6.68
CA ARG A 63 16.87 -36.92 -6.39
C ARG A 63 16.42 -38.30 -5.89
N PHE A 64 15.15 -38.43 -5.51
CA PHE A 64 14.58 -39.66 -4.98
C PHE A 64 13.78 -40.42 -6.06
N PRO A 65 13.55 -41.73 -5.88
CA PRO A 65 12.64 -42.48 -6.74
C PRO A 65 11.25 -41.85 -6.74
N HIS A 66 10.66 -41.74 -7.93
CA HIS A 66 9.26 -41.34 -8.08
C HIS A 66 8.38 -42.59 -8.08
N PHE A 67 7.24 -42.53 -7.40
CA PHE A 67 6.23 -43.56 -7.41
C PHE A 67 4.91 -42.96 -7.90
N SER A 68 4.23 -43.67 -8.80
CA SER A 68 2.91 -43.30 -9.30
C SER A 68 1.96 -44.47 -9.15
N ILE A 69 0.74 -44.18 -8.72
CA ILE A 69 -0.32 -45.17 -8.53
C ILE A 69 -1.48 -44.79 -9.47
N PRO A 70 -1.41 -45.16 -10.76
CA PRO A 70 -2.54 -44.97 -11.65
C PRO A 70 -3.71 -45.85 -11.19
N VAL A 71 -4.86 -45.22 -11.01
CA VAL A 71 -6.14 -45.87 -10.77
C VAL A 71 -7.04 -45.52 -11.95
N SER A 72 -7.60 -46.53 -12.62
CA SER A 72 -8.56 -46.34 -13.68
C SER A 72 -9.87 -47.06 -13.38
N LEU A 73 -10.97 -46.43 -13.77
CA LEU A 73 -12.33 -46.95 -13.68
C LEU A 73 -13.00 -46.70 -15.03
N GLY A 74 -13.67 -47.70 -15.58
CA GLY A 74 -14.34 -47.60 -16.87
C GLY A 74 -15.32 -48.74 -17.07
N THR A 75 -15.89 -48.79 -18.27
CA THR A 75 -16.75 -49.89 -18.69
C THR A 75 -16.13 -50.59 -19.88
N THR A 76 -16.00 -51.91 -19.84
CA THR A 76 -15.56 -52.72 -20.97
C THR A 76 -16.70 -53.64 -21.37
N ALA A 77 -17.11 -53.59 -22.63
CA ALA A 77 -18.15 -54.47 -23.18
C ALA A 77 -17.89 -54.73 -24.66
N SER A 78 -18.22 -55.94 -25.12
CA SER A 78 -18.13 -56.30 -26.55
C SER A 78 -19.32 -55.79 -27.37
N LEU A 79 -20.44 -55.47 -26.71
CA LEU A 79 -21.68 -54.96 -27.32
C LEU A 79 -22.11 -53.65 -26.63
N ILE A 80 -22.67 -52.71 -27.40
CA ILE A 80 -23.06 -51.38 -26.90
C ILE A 80 -24.16 -51.46 -25.83
N HIS A 81 -25.08 -52.42 -25.93
CA HIS A 81 -26.17 -52.58 -24.95
C HIS A 81 -25.66 -53.00 -23.56
N ASP A 82 -24.54 -53.73 -23.52
CA ASP A 82 -23.96 -54.21 -22.26
C ASP A 82 -23.11 -53.15 -21.55
N LEU A 83 -22.77 -52.04 -22.22
CA LEU A 83 -21.96 -50.95 -21.64
C LEU A 83 -22.57 -50.35 -20.37
N PHE A 84 -23.90 -50.33 -20.26
CA PHE A 84 -24.62 -49.78 -19.10
C PHE A 84 -25.06 -50.85 -18.09
N SER A 85 -24.65 -52.11 -18.29
CA SER A 85 -24.93 -53.20 -17.35
C SER A 85 -23.96 -53.16 -16.16
N GLY A 86 -24.36 -53.64 -14.98
CA GLY A 86 -23.45 -53.71 -13.82
C GLY A 86 -22.23 -54.62 -14.05
N ALA A 87 -22.30 -55.52 -15.03
CA ALA A 87 -21.22 -56.45 -15.36
C ALA A 87 -20.14 -55.84 -16.28
N SER A 88 -20.37 -54.67 -16.87
CA SER A 88 -19.37 -53.98 -17.72
C SER A 88 -18.35 -53.18 -16.91
N LEU A 89 -18.56 -52.98 -15.60
CA LEU A 89 -17.67 -52.18 -14.76
C LEU A 89 -16.29 -52.83 -14.65
N ALA A 90 -15.27 -52.13 -15.16
CA ALA A 90 -13.88 -52.52 -15.09
C ALA A 90 -13.09 -51.47 -14.31
N TRP A 91 -12.21 -51.92 -13.42
CA TRP A 91 -11.28 -51.06 -12.70
C TRP A 91 -9.88 -51.68 -12.73
N SER A 92 -8.86 -50.84 -12.68
CA SER A 92 -7.47 -51.29 -12.56
C SER A 92 -6.67 -50.36 -11.66
N VAL A 93 -5.71 -50.93 -10.96
CA VAL A 93 -4.74 -50.22 -10.12
C VAL A 93 -3.37 -50.83 -10.36
N ALA A 94 -2.36 -49.98 -10.56
CA ALA A 94 -0.97 -50.41 -10.68
C ALA A 94 -0.07 -49.49 -9.83
N LEU A 95 1.10 -49.99 -9.44
CA LEU A 95 2.16 -49.20 -8.80
C LEU A 95 3.37 -49.19 -9.75
N ILE A 96 3.78 -47.99 -10.17
CA ILE A 96 4.91 -47.80 -11.09
C ILE A 96 5.93 -46.91 -10.39
N GLY A 97 7.18 -47.35 -10.31
CA GLY A 97 8.26 -46.59 -9.72
C GLY A 97 9.48 -46.50 -10.63
N GLY A 98 10.20 -45.39 -10.59
CA GLY A 98 11.42 -45.20 -11.36
C GLY A 98 12.44 -44.30 -10.64
N GLN A 99 13.72 -44.57 -10.87
CA GLN A 99 14.81 -43.74 -10.36
C GLN A 99 15.86 -43.53 -11.45
N THR A 100 16.36 -42.30 -11.57
CA THR A 100 17.47 -41.99 -12.45
C THR A 100 18.77 -42.36 -11.76
N LEU A 101 19.54 -43.29 -12.34
CA LEU A 101 20.83 -43.73 -11.77
C LEU A 101 21.98 -42.78 -12.15
N TYR A 102 21.89 -42.15 -13.33
CA TYR A 102 22.89 -41.21 -13.82
C TYR A 102 22.21 -40.11 -14.61
N ASP A 103 22.41 -38.86 -14.20
CA ASP A 103 21.81 -37.68 -14.83
C ASP A 103 22.83 -36.57 -15.15
N GLY A 104 24.13 -36.88 -15.05
CA GLY A 104 25.21 -35.92 -15.28
C GLY A 104 25.27 -34.75 -14.28
N GLY A 105 24.64 -34.88 -13.10
CA GLY A 105 24.60 -33.83 -12.09
C GLY A 105 23.42 -32.86 -12.25
N ARG A 106 22.50 -33.13 -13.18
CA ARG A 106 21.32 -32.29 -13.47
C ARG A 106 20.45 -32.05 -12.23
N ALA A 107 20.17 -33.09 -11.43
CA ALA A 107 19.35 -32.94 -10.23
C ALA A 107 20.06 -32.08 -9.16
N GLY A 108 21.37 -32.25 -8.99
CA GLY A 108 22.16 -31.41 -8.09
C GLY A 108 22.15 -29.94 -8.52
N ALA A 109 22.39 -29.68 -9.80
CA ALA A 109 22.30 -28.33 -10.36
C ALA A 109 20.90 -27.73 -10.22
N GLY A 110 19.85 -28.54 -10.34
CA GLY A 110 18.47 -28.11 -10.11
C GLY A 110 18.20 -27.67 -8.67
N VAL A 111 18.76 -28.38 -7.68
CA VAL A 111 18.69 -27.97 -6.27
C VAL A 111 19.45 -26.66 -6.04
N THR A 112 20.66 -26.53 -6.60
CA THR A 112 21.43 -25.28 -6.50
C THR A 112 20.70 -24.10 -7.15
N ALA A 113 20.04 -24.31 -8.29
CA ALA A 113 19.21 -23.29 -8.93
C ALA A 113 18.02 -22.90 -8.04
N ALA A 114 17.28 -23.87 -7.50
CA ALA A 114 16.16 -23.61 -6.60
C ALA A 114 16.58 -22.89 -5.30
N GLN A 115 17.77 -23.20 -4.77
CA GLN A 115 18.36 -22.48 -3.64
C GLN A 115 18.69 -21.03 -4.00
N ALA A 116 19.27 -20.79 -5.18
CA ALA A 116 19.54 -19.44 -5.66
C ALA A 116 18.25 -18.64 -5.86
N ASP A 117 17.19 -19.25 -6.38
CA ASP A 117 15.87 -18.62 -6.53
C ASP A 117 15.24 -18.25 -5.18
N ALA A 118 15.36 -19.13 -4.18
CA ALA A 118 14.90 -18.85 -2.82
C ALA A 118 15.70 -17.72 -2.16
N GLU A 119 17.01 -17.67 -2.38
CA GLU A 119 17.86 -16.59 -1.87
C GLU A 119 17.51 -15.25 -2.56
N ALA A 120 17.26 -15.25 -3.87
CA ALA A 120 16.78 -14.07 -4.57
C ALA A 120 15.43 -13.59 -4.02
N ALA A 121 14.50 -14.51 -3.74
CA ALA A 121 13.22 -14.19 -3.12
C ALA A 121 13.38 -13.63 -1.69
N ARG A 122 14.36 -14.13 -0.92
CA ARG A 122 14.70 -13.63 0.43
C ARG A 122 15.19 -12.19 0.36
N LEU A 123 16.12 -11.90 -0.54
CA LEU A 123 16.63 -10.55 -0.75
C LEU A 123 15.54 -9.58 -1.22
N ALA A 124 14.62 -10.04 -2.07
CA ALA A 124 13.46 -9.25 -2.48
C ALA A 124 12.54 -8.93 -1.29
N TYR A 125 12.24 -9.92 -0.44
CA TYR A 125 11.48 -9.71 0.80
C TYR A 125 12.17 -8.70 1.72
N GLU A 126 13.47 -8.84 1.98
CA GLU A 126 14.19 -7.89 2.83
C GLU A 126 14.21 -6.47 2.25
N ARG A 127 14.36 -6.33 0.92
CA ARG A 127 14.29 -5.04 0.25
C ARG A 127 12.91 -4.40 0.44
N ASP A 128 11.85 -5.17 0.23
CA ASP A 128 10.47 -4.67 0.33
C ASP A 128 10.15 -4.26 1.79
N VAL A 129 10.64 -4.98 2.79
CA VAL A 129 10.55 -4.58 4.21
C VAL A 129 11.32 -3.28 4.49
N ARG A 130 12.54 -3.13 3.96
CA ARG A 130 13.34 -1.90 4.13
C ARG A 130 12.70 -0.69 3.46
N LEU A 131 12.12 -0.88 2.28
CA LEU A 131 11.34 0.17 1.59
C LEU A 131 10.11 0.54 2.40
N ALA A 132 9.40 -0.45 2.96
CA ALA A 132 8.24 -0.19 3.78
C ALA A 132 8.57 0.64 5.04
N LEU A 133 9.71 0.36 5.68
CA LEU A 133 10.19 1.15 6.82
C LEU A 133 10.56 2.57 6.39
N ARG A 134 11.28 2.72 5.27
CA ARG A 134 11.64 4.03 4.71
C ARG A 134 10.39 4.87 4.41
N ASP A 135 9.34 4.30 3.81
CA ASP A 135 8.10 5.02 3.53
C ASP A 135 7.49 5.64 4.81
N VAL A 136 7.54 4.90 5.92
CA VAL A 136 7.03 5.36 7.22
C VAL A 136 7.92 6.47 7.79
N GLU A 137 9.24 6.29 7.74
CA GLU A 137 10.22 7.28 8.20
C GLU A 137 10.13 8.59 7.41
N ASP A 138 10.03 8.50 6.08
CA ASP A 138 9.88 9.64 5.18
C ASP A 138 8.57 10.41 5.47
N ALA A 139 7.47 9.68 5.67
CA ALA A 139 6.18 10.30 5.97
C ALA A 139 6.15 10.97 7.36
N LEU A 140 6.75 10.35 8.38
CA LEU A 140 6.90 10.94 9.71
C LEU A 140 7.80 12.17 9.69
N THR A 141 8.93 12.08 8.99
CA THR A 141 9.88 13.18 8.86
C THR A 141 9.26 14.35 8.12
N GLY A 142 8.56 14.10 7.01
CA GLY A 142 7.82 15.12 6.27
C GLY A 142 6.74 15.79 7.12
N LEU A 143 5.98 15.02 7.90
CA LEU A 143 4.97 15.58 8.80
C LEU A 143 5.60 16.48 9.88
N HIS A 144 6.73 16.05 10.45
CA HIS A 144 7.45 16.82 11.46
C HIS A 144 8.05 18.11 10.86
N SER A 145 8.73 18.02 9.72
CA SER A 145 9.35 19.18 9.06
C SER A 145 8.33 20.20 8.59
N GLU A 146 7.17 19.76 8.10
CA GLU A 146 6.09 20.69 7.70
C GLU A 146 5.52 21.43 8.91
N ARG A 147 5.41 20.79 10.08
CA ARG A 147 4.95 21.47 11.30
C ARG A 147 5.92 22.54 11.77
N GLU A 148 7.23 22.27 11.73
CA GLU A 148 8.25 23.27 12.06
C GLU A 148 8.23 24.43 11.05
N GLN A 149 8.14 24.11 9.76
CA GLN A 149 8.07 25.10 8.69
C GLN A 149 6.81 25.97 8.80
N GLN A 150 5.65 25.39 9.12
CA GLN A 150 4.43 26.15 9.37
C GLN A 150 4.58 27.14 10.53
N ALA A 151 5.30 26.79 11.61
CA ALA A 151 5.51 27.70 12.72
C ALA A 151 6.30 28.95 12.26
N ALA A 152 7.36 28.77 11.48
CA ALA A 152 8.13 29.86 10.90
C ALA A 152 7.31 30.69 9.89
N LEU A 153 6.52 30.04 9.04
CA LEU A 153 5.67 30.72 8.05
C LEU A 153 4.56 31.53 8.70
N ARG A 154 4.00 31.10 9.85
CA ARG A 154 3.05 31.89 10.62
C ARG A 154 3.68 33.20 11.10
N ALA A 155 4.89 33.13 11.67
CA ALA A 155 5.64 34.33 12.06
C ALA A 155 5.91 35.26 10.86
N ALA A 156 6.31 34.70 9.71
CA ALA A 156 6.53 35.48 8.48
C ALA A 156 5.25 36.17 7.96
N VAL A 157 4.09 35.52 8.08
CA VAL A 157 2.79 36.10 7.76
C VAL A 157 2.49 37.28 8.70
N ASP A 158 2.72 37.13 10.00
CA ASP A 158 2.47 38.19 10.98
C ASP A 158 3.40 39.40 10.76
N ASP A 159 4.69 39.17 10.55
CA ASP A 159 5.69 40.23 10.30
C ASP A 159 5.40 41.00 9.00
N SER A 160 5.05 40.29 7.93
CA SER A 160 4.72 40.91 6.65
C SER A 160 3.41 41.72 6.71
N GLN A 161 2.43 41.28 7.51
CA GLN A 161 1.22 42.06 7.78
C GLN A 161 1.54 43.36 8.53
N GLN A 162 2.41 43.32 9.54
CA GLN A 162 2.86 44.53 10.23
C GLN A 162 3.58 45.49 9.29
N ALA A 163 4.37 44.98 8.33
CA ALA A 163 5.03 45.81 7.32
C ALA A 163 4.02 46.51 6.39
N VAL A 164 2.95 45.80 5.98
CA VAL A 164 1.84 46.41 5.23
C VAL A 164 1.19 47.54 6.03
N GLU A 165 0.91 47.33 7.31
CA GLU A 165 0.29 48.34 8.15
C GLU A 165 1.17 49.58 8.34
N ARG A 166 2.48 49.39 8.58
CA ARG A 166 3.44 50.50 8.74
C ARG A 166 3.59 51.31 7.45
N THR A 167 3.78 50.66 6.31
CA THR A 167 3.92 51.34 5.01
C THR A 167 2.65 52.06 4.61
N THR A 168 1.48 51.47 4.89
CA THR A 168 0.18 52.12 4.66
C THR A 168 0.03 53.39 5.51
N ARG A 169 0.41 53.36 6.79
CA ARG A 169 0.39 54.55 7.66
C ARG A 169 1.33 55.66 7.17
N LEU A 170 2.52 55.32 6.67
CA LEU A 170 3.46 56.30 6.11
C LEU A 170 2.90 56.95 4.84
N TYR A 171 2.30 56.16 3.95
CA TYR A 171 1.64 56.65 2.75
C TYR A 171 0.46 57.59 3.08
N GLN A 172 -0.42 57.19 4.01
CA GLN A 172 -1.56 58.02 4.45
C GLN A 172 -1.13 59.35 5.07
N ARG A 173 0.07 59.42 5.65
CA ARG A 173 0.66 60.64 6.23
C ARG A 173 1.51 61.44 5.22
N GLY A 174 1.59 61.00 3.96
CA GLY A 174 2.41 61.64 2.92
C GLY A 174 3.92 61.49 3.11
N LEU A 175 4.36 60.59 4.00
CA LEU A 175 5.77 60.38 4.34
C LEU A 175 6.48 59.38 3.41
N SER A 176 5.73 58.67 2.57
CA SER A 176 6.27 57.74 1.56
C SER A 176 5.35 57.66 0.34
N GLY A 177 5.92 57.33 -0.83
CA GLY A 177 5.13 56.97 -2.00
C GLY A 177 4.30 55.68 -1.80
N TYR A 178 3.45 55.33 -2.77
CA TYR A 178 2.59 54.14 -2.69
C TYR A 178 3.31 52.82 -3.03
N LEU A 179 4.43 52.87 -3.76
CA LEU A 179 5.18 51.68 -4.17
C LEU A 179 5.63 50.77 -2.99
N PRO A 180 6.14 51.30 -1.85
CA PRO A 180 6.39 50.51 -0.65
C PRO A 180 5.19 49.70 -0.13
N VAL A 181 3.98 50.26 -0.22
CA VAL A 181 2.74 49.56 0.20
C VAL A 181 2.50 48.35 -0.70
N LEU A 182 2.63 48.51 -2.02
CA LEU A 182 2.48 47.42 -2.98
C LEU A 182 3.55 46.32 -2.79
N ILE A 183 4.79 46.69 -2.49
CA ILE A 183 5.86 45.72 -2.19
C ILE A 183 5.52 44.94 -0.92
N ALA A 184 5.10 45.62 0.15
CA ALA A 184 4.71 44.98 1.40
C ALA A 184 3.50 44.04 1.22
N GLN A 185 2.48 44.47 0.48
CA GLN A 185 1.30 43.64 0.18
C GLN A 185 1.68 42.39 -0.61
N ARG A 186 2.57 42.53 -1.61
CA ARG A 186 3.09 41.40 -2.37
C ARG A 186 3.85 40.42 -1.48
N ALA A 187 4.66 40.91 -0.55
CA ALA A 187 5.37 40.06 0.41
C ALA A 187 4.40 39.32 1.34
N ALA A 188 3.38 40.00 1.87
CA ALA A 188 2.37 39.39 2.72
C ALA A 188 1.55 38.29 2.00
N ASN A 189 1.17 38.53 0.74
CA ASN A 189 0.49 37.52 -0.05
C ASN A 189 1.38 36.30 -0.31
N ARG A 190 2.66 36.50 -0.66
CA ARG A 190 3.61 35.37 -0.82
C ARG A 190 3.77 34.55 0.46
N ALA A 191 3.84 35.19 1.63
CA ALA A 191 3.93 34.49 2.91
C ALA A 191 2.67 33.67 3.20
N ARG A 192 1.48 34.21 2.92
CA ARG A 192 0.19 33.50 3.05
C ARG A 192 0.09 32.31 2.10
N ASP A 193 0.52 32.48 0.85
CA ASP A 193 0.53 31.42 -0.15
C ASP A 193 1.47 30.28 0.29
N ALA A 194 2.68 30.61 0.78
CA ALA A 194 3.62 29.63 1.30
C ALA A 194 3.04 28.85 2.51
N LEU A 195 2.38 29.54 3.45
CA LEU A 195 1.72 28.90 4.59
C LEU A 195 0.59 27.96 4.13
N ALA A 196 -0.20 28.37 3.13
CA ALA A 196 -1.27 27.53 2.57
C ALA A 196 -0.71 26.27 1.90
N LEU A 197 0.38 26.40 1.13
CA LEU A 197 1.07 25.27 0.50
C LEU A 197 1.64 24.30 1.55
N SER A 198 2.27 24.80 2.60
CA SER A 198 2.81 23.98 3.70
C SER A 198 1.71 23.23 4.48
N ARG A 199 0.54 23.84 4.66
CA ARG A 199 -0.64 23.14 5.20
C ARG A 199 -1.12 22.00 4.29
N GLY A 200 -1.11 22.22 2.98
CA GLY A 200 -1.39 21.17 2.01
C GLY A 200 -0.37 20.03 2.07
N ALA A 201 0.91 20.36 2.20
CA ALA A 201 1.99 19.39 2.35
C ALA A 201 1.84 18.55 3.62
N GLU A 202 1.50 19.16 4.77
CA GLU A 202 1.23 18.43 6.02
C GLU A 202 0.15 17.34 5.83
N VAL A 203 -0.93 17.67 5.15
CA VAL A 203 -2.03 16.74 4.87
C VAL A 203 -1.57 15.61 3.94
N LEU A 204 -0.77 15.92 2.91
CA LEU A 204 -0.20 14.91 2.02
C LEU A 204 0.75 13.96 2.78
N SER A 205 1.59 14.49 3.68
CA SER A 205 2.44 13.66 4.55
C SER A 205 1.62 12.79 5.50
N ALA A 206 0.52 13.31 6.05
CA ALA A 206 -0.41 12.52 6.87
C ALA A 206 -1.08 11.38 6.08
N ILE A 207 -1.53 11.65 4.84
CA ILE A 207 -2.08 10.62 3.94
C ILE A 207 -1.02 9.58 3.59
N ALA A 208 0.20 10.01 3.30
CA ALA A 208 1.32 9.11 3.01
C ALA A 208 1.63 8.21 4.21
N LEU A 209 1.62 8.77 5.42
CA LEU A 209 1.82 8.01 6.65
C LEU A 209 0.71 6.99 6.88
N TYR A 210 -0.55 7.39 6.67
CA TYR A 210 -1.69 6.47 6.76
C TYR A 210 -1.59 5.30 5.76
N LYS A 211 -1.17 5.60 4.53
CA LYS A 211 -0.90 4.60 3.49
C LYS A 211 0.26 3.68 3.88
N ALA A 212 1.37 4.23 4.37
CA ALA A 212 2.56 3.48 4.78
C ALA A 212 2.28 2.57 5.98
N LEU A 213 1.40 3.00 6.89
CA LEU A 213 0.90 2.22 8.01
C LEU A 213 -0.14 1.15 7.61
N GLY A 214 -0.48 1.01 6.33
CA GLY A 214 -1.40 -0.03 5.88
C GLY A 214 -2.84 0.09 6.42
N ALA A 215 -3.24 1.24 6.97
CA ALA A 215 -4.51 1.43 7.67
C ALA A 215 -5.77 1.38 6.78
N GLY A 216 -5.61 1.15 5.46
CA GLY A 216 -6.70 0.80 4.54
C GLY A 216 -6.86 -0.69 4.28
N TRP A 217 -6.03 -1.54 4.90
CA TRP A 217 -5.96 -2.99 4.68
C TRP A 217 -6.33 -3.81 5.90
N SER A 218 -6.97 -3.21 6.92
CA SER A 218 -7.70 -4.00 7.90
C SER A 218 -8.77 -4.76 7.13
N ASP A 219 -8.53 -6.05 6.99
CA ASP A 219 -9.44 -7.02 6.41
C ASP A 219 -10.89 -6.66 6.78
N GLY A 220 -11.74 -6.49 5.78
CA GLY A 220 -13.20 -6.55 5.95
C GLY A 220 -13.68 -7.95 6.36
N SER A 221 -12.89 -8.69 7.14
CA SER A 221 -13.21 -10.03 7.62
C SER A 221 -13.30 -10.00 9.14
N GLN A 222 -14.54 -10.24 9.59
CA GLN A 222 -14.96 -10.55 10.96
C GLN A 222 -15.24 -9.35 11.88
N THR A 223 -16.18 -8.49 11.46
CA THR A 223 -17.24 -8.16 12.44
C THR A 223 -18.13 -9.39 12.53
N ASP A 224 -17.84 -10.20 13.54
CA ASP A 224 -18.57 -11.38 13.94
C ASP A 224 -20.05 -11.01 14.15
N SER A 225 -20.87 -11.25 13.13
CA SER A 225 -22.34 -11.12 13.17
C SER A 225 -23.00 -12.49 13.48
N SER A 226 -22.21 -13.47 13.92
CA SER A 226 -22.64 -14.84 14.25
C SER A 226 -22.89 -15.06 15.75
N HIS A 227 -23.45 -14.08 16.47
CA HIS A 227 -23.93 -14.32 17.85
C HIS A 227 -25.24 -13.63 18.25
N SER A 228 -26.18 -13.41 17.31
CA SER A 228 -27.54 -12.94 17.69
C SER A 228 -28.68 -13.65 16.98
N ALA A 229 -28.42 -14.80 16.36
CA ALA A 229 -29.47 -15.70 15.86
C ALA A 229 -29.56 -16.95 16.74
N GLU A 230 -29.78 -16.77 18.04
CA GLU A 230 -30.25 -17.85 18.91
C GLU A 230 -31.56 -17.43 19.59
N VAL A 231 -32.65 -17.70 18.85
CA VAL A 231 -33.94 -18.21 19.34
C VAL A 231 -34.69 -17.33 20.35
N GLY A 232 -35.28 -16.24 19.84
CA GLY A 232 -36.62 -15.82 20.26
C GLY A 232 -37.65 -16.62 19.47
N GLY A 233 -38.29 -17.61 20.10
CA GLY A 233 -39.29 -18.45 19.44
C GLY A 233 -39.76 -19.64 20.27
N ARG A 234 -40.53 -19.37 21.32
CA ARG A 234 -41.49 -20.33 21.90
C ARG A 234 -42.63 -19.56 22.56
N ASP A 235 -43.57 -19.12 21.73
CA ASP A 235 -44.96 -18.98 22.13
C ASP A 235 -45.66 -20.32 21.82
N GLY A 236 -46.41 -20.81 22.80
CA GLY A 236 -47.17 -22.06 22.81
C GLY A 236 -47.66 -22.34 24.21
#